data_AF-A0A3M1HF21-F1
#
_entry.id   AF-A0A3M1HF21-F1
#
_cell.length_a   1.000
_cell.length_b   1.000
_cell.length_c   1.000
_cell.angle_alpha   90.00
_cell.angle_beta   90.00
_cell.angle_gamma   90.00
#
_symmetry.space_group_name_H-M   'P 1'
#
loop_
_entity.id
_entity.type
_entity.pdbx_description
1 polymer ?
#
loop_
_entity_poly.entity_id
_entity_poly.type
_entity_poly.pdbx_seq_one_letter_code
_entity_poly.pdbx_strand_id
1 'polypeptide(L)'
;KESEISLRREVEKALLDKADFPVPPKMVEQKLQEQIFYQTFAMRYHGVDEKTVKELIEENKDELRKKGEDEIRLSFLLDKIAKKEKIFVTEDEVDQRIAELAEKEGKDPDDYKVELLESHRLSHIRFELRQKKALDFLVKHAKIKEVEILLSEPYECGPECEHDHHHEEEHPSSGSGEEEAKEEEKRTEKVEAKQDESK
;
A
#
# COMPACT_ATOMS: atom_id res chain seq x y z
N LYS A 1 7.10 14.44 -2.66
CA LYS A 1 6.17 13.35 -3.01
C LYS A 1 5.65 12.63 -1.76
N GLU A 2 6.49 12.37 -0.77
CA GLU A 2 6.05 11.72 0.49
C GLU A 2 5.01 12.54 1.28
N SER A 3 5.16 13.86 1.35
CA SER A 3 4.20 14.75 2.02
C SER A 3 2.79 14.72 1.42
N GLU A 4 2.66 14.54 0.10
CA GLU A 4 1.35 14.46 -0.55
C GLU A 4 0.64 13.15 -0.23
N ILE A 5 1.40 12.06 -0.12
CA ILE A 5 0.87 10.73 0.21
C ILE A 5 0.41 10.69 1.68
N SER A 6 1.17 11.28 2.60
CA SER A 6 0.76 11.35 4.01
C SER A 6 -0.50 12.22 4.19
N LEU A 7 -0.56 13.39 3.55
CA LEU A 7 -1.73 14.27 3.60
C LEU A 7 -3.00 13.57 3.07
N ARG A 8 -2.88 12.85 1.95
CA ARG A 8 -4.03 12.09 1.40
C ARG A 8 -4.52 11.04 2.39
N ARG A 9 -3.62 10.27 3.00
CA ARG A 9 -3.97 9.26 4.01
C ARG A 9 -4.65 9.88 5.23
N GLU A 10 -4.20 11.04 5.69
CA GLU A 10 -4.82 11.75 6.81
C GLU A 10 -6.24 12.22 6.46
N VAL A 11 -6.45 12.73 5.25
CA VAL A 11 -7.79 13.12 4.78
C VAL A 11 -8.70 11.90 4.71
N GLU A 12 -8.25 10.77 4.16
CA GLU A 12 -9.01 9.52 4.11
C GLU A 12 -9.40 9.04 5.50
N LYS A 13 -8.45 9.03 6.44
CA LYS A 13 -8.71 8.67 7.84
C LYS A 13 -9.74 9.60 8.49
N ALA A 14 -9.58 10.91 8.33
CA ALA A 14 -10.51 11.89 8.89
C ALA A 14 -11.92 11.80 8.28
N LEU A 15 -12.04 11.30 7.04
CA LEU A 15 -13.32 11.02 6.40
C LEU A 15 -13.98 9.78 6.98
N LEU A 16 -13.21 8.71 7.21
CA LEU A 16 -13.69 7.48 7.83
C LEU A 16 -14.15 7.71 9.28
N ASP A 17 -13.42 8.50 10.06
CA ASP A 17 -13.76 8.83 11.45
C ASP A 17 -15.11 9.58 11.59
N LYS A 18 -15.52 10.30 10.55
CA LYS A 18 -16.74 11.13 10.56
C LYS A 18 -17.98 10.41 10.01
N ALA A 19 -17.79 9.32 9.29
CA ALA A 19 -18.86 8.62 8.60
C ALA A 19 -18.87 7.15 9.02
N ASP A 20 -19.76 6.82 9.96
CA ASP A 20 -20.01 5.44 10.35
C ASP A 20 -21.32 4.94 9.70
N PHE A 21 -21.18 3.99 8.78
CA PHE A 21 -22.32 3.32 8.17
C PHE A 21 -21.97 1.88 7.79
N PRO A 22 -22.94 0.96 7.85
CA PRO A 22 -22.73 -0.43 7.50
C PRO A 22 -22.54 -0.61 5.99
N VAL A 23 -21.55 -1.41 5.61
CA VAL A 23 -21.27 -1.79 4.22
C VAL A 23 -21.86 -3.18 3.93
N PRO A 24 -22.41 -3.44 2.74
CA PRO A 24 -22.92 -4.76 2.39
C PRO A 24 -21.83 -5.85 2.48
N PRO A 25 -22.08 -6.98 3.18
CA PRO A 25 -21.05 -8.00 3.44
C PRO A 25 -20.53 -8.66 2.16
N LYS A 26 -21.37 -8.73 1.11
CA LYS A 26 -20.95 -9.27 -0.19
C LYS A 26 -19.85 -8.42 -0.83
N MET A 27 -19.91 -7.10 -0.71
CA MET A 27 -18.87 -6.22 -1.25
C MET A 27 -17.58 -6.35 -0.45
N VAL A 28 -17.71 -6.43 0.88
CA VAL A 28 -16.57 -6.64 1.78
C VAL A 28 -15.84 -7.94 1.45
N GLU A 29 -16.58 -9.03 1.24
CA GLU A 29 -15.99 -10.31 0.87
C GLU A 29 -15.29 -10.25 -0.49
N GLN A 30 -15.91 -9.61 -1.49
CA GLN A 30 -15.24 -9.41 -2.79
C GLN A 30 -13.93 -8.63 -2.65
N LYS A 31 -13.92 -7.60 -1.80
CA LYS A 31 -12.74 -6.80 -1.56
C LYS A 31 -11.66 -7.56 -0.79
N LEU A 32 -12.05 -8.36 0.19
CA LEU A 32 -11.17 -9.25 0.92
C LEU A 32 -10.47 -10.24 -0.02
N GLN A 33 -11.22 -10.88 -0.92
CA GLN A 33 -10.66 -11.82 -1.89
C GLN A 33 -9.65 -11.14 -2.84
N GLU A 34 -9.96 -9.92 -3.28
CA GLU A 34 -9.05 -9.10 -4.09
C GLU A 34 -7.75 -8.79 -3.33
N GLN A 35 -7.84 -8.34 -2.07
CA GLN A 35 -6.68 -8.04 -1.24
C GLN A 35 -5.83 -9.29 -0.96
N ILE A 36 -6.48 -10.42 -0.65
CA ILE A 36 -5.78 -11.71 -0.46
C ILE A 36 -5.04 -12.09 -1.73
N PHE A 37 -5.66 -11.95 -2.90
CA PHE A 37 -5.03 -12.25 -4.19
C PHE A 37 -3.78 -11.39 -4.41
N TYR A 38 -3.89 -10.07 -4.24
CA TYR A 38 -2.76 -9.17 -4.42
C TYR A 38 -1.63 -9.43 -3.42
N GLN A 39 -1.94 -9.64 -2.15
CA GLN A 39 -0.93 -9.88 -1.12
C GLN A 39 -0.26 -11.25 -1.31
N THR A 40 -1.02 -12.28 -1.68
CA THR A 40 -0.50 -13.59 -2.06
C THR A 40 0.43 -13.49 -3.26
N PHE A 41 0.02 -12.76 -4.31
CA PHE A 41 0.83 -12.56 -5.51
C PHE A 41 2.14 -11.82 -5.18
N ALA A 42 2.07 -10.73 -4.41
CA ALA A 42 3.25 -9.98 -3.99
C ALA A 42 4.23 -10.84 -3.18
N MET A 43 3.76 -11.58 -2.17
CA MET A 43 4.62 -12.44 -1.36
C MET A 43 5.27 -13.56 -2.20
N ARG A 44 4.52 -14.18 -3.12
CA ARG A 44 5.06 -15.19 -4.04
C ARG A 44 6.09 -14.60 -5.00
N TYR A 45 5.86 -13.38 -5.48
CA TYR A 45 6.82 -12.66 -6.32
C TYR A 45 8.14 -12.40 -5.57
N HIS A 46 8.06 -12.18 -4.25
CA HIS A 46 9.23 -12.07 -3.36
C HIS A 46 9.81 -13.41 -2.90
N GLY A 47 9.34 -14.55 -3.42
CA GLY A 47 9.90 -15.87 -3.13
C GLY A 47 9.48 -16.50 -1.80
N VAL A 48 8.45 -15.96 -1.13
CA VAL A 48 7.90 -16.55 0.10
C VAL A 48 7.20 -17.88 -0.23
N ASP A 49 7.42 -18.90 0.59
CA ASP A 49 6.83 -20.22 0.37
C ASP A 49 5.30 -20.23 0.55
N GLU A 50 4.63 -21.17 -0.11
CA GLU A 50 3.16 -21.21 -0.11
C GLU A 50 2.55 -21.47 1.26
N LYS A 51 3.24 -22.18 2.16
CA LYS A 51 2.70 -22.49 3.49
C LYS A 51 2.72 -21.24 4.35
N THR A 52 3.86 -20.56 4.42
CA THR A 52 4.00 -19.29 5.14
C THR A 52 3.06 -18.21 4.58
N VAL A 53 2.88 -18.14 3.25
CA VAL A 53 1.89 -17.24 2.65
C VAL A 53 0.48 -17.50 3.18
N LYS A 54 0.04 -18.78 3.24
CA LYS A 54 -1.30 -19.12 3.74
C LYS A 54 -1.46 -18.80 5.22
N GLU A 55 -0.44 -19.09 6.03
CA GLU A 55 -0.44 -18.79 7.46
C GLU A 55 -0.56 -17.27 7.71
N LEU A 56 0.25 -16.46 7.02
CA LEU A 56 0.20 -15.00 7.13
C LEU A 56 -1.13 -14.41 6.66
N ILE A 57 -1.74 -14.97 5.60
CA ILE A 57 -3.05 -14.51 5.12
C ILE A 57 -4.15 -14.83 6.13
N GLU A 58 -4.16 -16.04 6.70
CA GLU A 58 -5.19 -16.40 7.69
C GLU A 58 -5.02 -15.62 9.00
N GLU A 59 -3.78 -15.34 9.43
CA GLU A 59 -3.50 -14.48 10.58
C GLU A 59 -4.02 -13.04 10.36
N ASN A 60 -3.79 -12.49 9.17
CA ASN A 60 -4.15 -11.11 8.84
C ASN A 60 -5.57 -10.94 8.27
N LYS A 61 -6.34 -12.02 8.13
CA LYS A 61 -7.62 -12.03 7.43
C LYS A 61 -8.64 -11.05 7.99
N ASP A 62 -8.71 -10.94 9.31
CA ASP A 62 -9.63 -10.02 9.98
C ASP A 62 -9.19 -8.56 9.81
N GLU A 63 -7.88 -8.29 9.78
CA GLU A 63 -7.37 -6.96 9.45
C GLU A 63 -7.63 -6.59 8.00
N LEU A 64 -7.42 -7.52 7.07
CA LEU A 64 -7.75 -7.35 5.66
C LEU A 64 -9.25 -7.10 5.49
N ARG A 65 -10.10 -7.83 6.21
CA ARG A 65 -11.55 -7.58 6.20
C ARG A 65 -11.88 -6.15 6.63
N LYS A 66 -11.32 -5.69 7.77
CA LYS A 66 -11.52 -4.32 8.26
C LYS A 66 -11.02 -3.27 7.27
N LYS A 67 -9.84 -3.48 6.69
CA LYS A 67 -9.30 -2.59 5.63
C LYS A 67 -10.22 -2.56 4.42
N GLY A 68 -10.73 -3.72 3.98
CA GLY A 68 -11.70 -3.82 2.89
C GLY A 68 -13.01 -3.09 3.19
N GLU A 69 -13.54 -3.19 4.42
CA GLU A 69 -14.70 -2.43 4.88
C GLU A 69 -14.46 -0.92 4.79
N ASP A 70 -13.32 -0.45 5.31
CA ASP A 70 -12.93 0.95 5.30
C ASP A 70 -12.73 1.47 3.87
N GLU A 71 -12.06 0.71 3.00
CA GLU A 71 -11.88 1.08 1.58
C GLU A 71 -13.22 1.22 0.86
N ILE A 72 -14.16 0.29 1.08
CA ILE A 72 -15.49 0.40 0.48
C ILE A 72 -16.25 1.59 1.07
N ARG A 73 -16.18 1.81 2.39
CA ARG A 73 -16.82 2.96 3.04
C ARG A 73 -16.31 4.28 2.47
N LEU A 74 -14.99 4.41 2.35
CA LEU A 74 -14.32 5.54 1.73
C LEU A 74 -14.77 5.72 0.27
N SER A 75 -14.86 4.62 -0.49
CA SER A 75 -15.27 4.66 -1.90
C SER A 75 -16.66 5.29 -2.09
N PHE A 76 -17.61 4.93 -1.23
CA PHE A 76 -18.97 5.47 -1.23
C PHE A 76 -18.99 6.93 -0.82
N LEU A 77 -18.20 7.29 0.19
CA LEU A 77 -18.12 8.67 0.68
C LEU A 77 -17.55 9.60 -0.39
N LEU A 78 -16.46 9.19 -1.05
CA LEU A 78 -15.86 9.94 -2.15
C LEU A 78 -16.84 10.08 -3.33
N ASP A 79 -17.60 9.04 -3.68
CA ASP A 79 -18.62 9.14 -4.74
C ASP A 79 -19.75 10.11 -4.36
N LYS A 80 -20.19 10.12 -3.10
CA LYS A 80 -21.18 11.09 -2.60
C LYS A 80 -20.66 12.52 -2.65
N ILE A 81 -19.41 12.73 -2.25
CA ILE A 81 -18.75 14.05 -2.31
C ILE A 81 -18.62 14.49 -3.78
N ALA A 82 -18.15 13.61 -4.67
CA ALA A 82 -18.05 13.90 -6.09
C ALA A 82 -19.40 14.32 -6.69
N LYS A 83 -20.49 13.64 -6.33
CA LYS A 83 -21.85 14.00 -6.77
C LYS A 83 -22.31 15.34 -6.20
N LYS A 84 -22.03 15.61 -4.92
CA LYS A 84 -22.43 16.86 -4.24
C LYS A 84 -21.70 18.08 -4.82
N GLU A 85 -20.40 17.95 -5.04
CA GLU A 85 -19.53 19.01 -5.57
C GLU A 85 -19.51 19.04 -7.11
N LYS A 86 -20.31 18.19 -7.77
CA LYS A 86 -20.43 18.11 -9.24
C LYS A 86 -19.09 17.88 -9.94
N ILE A 87 -18.29 16.98 -9.38
CA ILE A 87 -17.01 16.57 -9.94
C ILE A 87 -17.27 15.55 -11.05
N PHE A 88 -16.99 15.97 -12.28
CA PHE A 88 -17.08 15.13 -13.48
C PHE A 88 -15.69 14.80 -14.01
N VAL A 89 -15.58 13.64 -14.65
CA VAL A 89 -14.39 13.20 -15.39
C VAL A 89 -14.69 13.42 -16.86
N THR A 90 -13.82 14.14 -17.57
CA THR A 90 -13.97 14.37 -19.00
C THR A 90 -13.45 13.18 -19.80
N GLU A 91 -13.86 13.05 -21.07
CA GLU A 91 -13.30 12.01 -21.95
C GLU A 91 -11.79 12.17 -22.12
N ASP A 92 -11.30 13.41 -22.25
CA ASP A 92 -9.86 13.69 -22.38
C ASP A 92 -9.05 13.16 -21.19
N GLU A 93 -9.58 13.26 -19.96
CA GLU A 93 -8.91 12.72 -18.76
C GLU A 93 -8.91 11.19 -18.76
N VAL A 94 -9.97 10.57 -19.26
CA VAL A 94 -10.03 9.11 -19.43
C VAL A 94 -9.01 8.67 -20.47
N ASP A 95 -8.94 9.35 -21.60
CA ASP A 95 -8.03 9.03 -22.70
C ASP A 95 -6.57 9.22 -22.29
N GLN A 96 -6.25 10.29 -21.55
CA GLN A 96 -4.93 10.47 -20.94
C GLN A 96 -4.58 9.31 -20.01
N ARG A 97 -5.54 8.89 -19.15
CA ARG A 97 -5.30 7.78 -18.24
C ARG A 97 -5.10 6.45 -18.97
N ILE A 98 -5.83 6.23 -20.06
CA ILE A 98 -5.68 5.05 -20.90
C ILE A 98 -4.30 5.05 -21.56
N ALA A 99 -3.85 6.20 -22.09
CA ALA A 99 -2.52 6.33 -22.67
C ALA A 99 -1.40 6.00 -21.64
N GLU A 100 -1.50 6.52 -20.41
CA GLU A 100 -0.56 6.19 -19.33
C GLU A 100 -0.52 4.68 -18.99
N LEU A 101 -1.67 4.01 -19.05
CA LEU A 101 -1.76 2.57 -18.78
C LEU A 101 -1.25 1.75 -19.96
N ALA A 102 -1.57 2.16 -21.19
CA ALA A 102 -1.10 1.52 -22.41
C ALA A 102 0.44 1.57 -22.51
N GLU A 103 1.05 2.70 -22.17
CA GLU A 103 2.51 2.85 -22.14
C GLU A 103 3.17 1.87 -21.16
N LYS A 104 2.57 1.66 -19.98
CA LYS A 104 3.07 0.69 -18.98
C LYS A 104 2.96 -0.75 -19.43
N GLU A 105 1.90 -1.08 -20.17
CA GLU A 105 1.66 -2.42 -20.72
C GLU A 105 2.37 -2.64 -22.05
N GLY A 106 3.03 -1.62 -22.62
CA GLY A 106 3.68 -1.68 -23.93
C GLY A 106 2.70 -1.86 -25.10
N LYS A 107 1.46 -1.35 -24.96
CA LYS A 107 0.40 -1.42 -25.98
C LYS A 107 0.13 -0.06 -26.61
N ASP A 108 -0.45 -0.06 -27.80
CA ASP A 108 -0.96 1.18 -28.42
C ASP A 108 -2.20 1.69 -27.66
N PRO A 109 -2.34 3.00 -27.40
CA PRO A 109 -3.47 3.56 -26.65
C PRO A 109 -4.84 3.31 -27.28
N ASP A 110 -4.95 3.34 -28.61
CA ASP A 110 -6.23 3.17 -29.31
C ASP A 110 -6.68 1.71 -29.24
N ASP A 111 -5.76 0.78 -29.48
CA ASP A 111 -6.02 -0.67 -29.34
C ASP A 111 -6.38 -1.03 -27.89
N TYR A 112 -5.66 -0.46 -26.92
CA TYR A 112 -5.93 -0.69 -25.50
C TYR A 112 -7.29 -0.11 -25.06
N LYS A 113 -7.71 1.03 -25.63
CA LYS A 113 -9.04 1.60 -25.39
C LYS A 113 -10.15 0.66 -25.86
N VAL A 114 -10.00 0.03 -27.03
CA VAL A 114 -10.96 -0.96 -27.54
C VAL A 114 -11.02 -2.18 -26.62
N GLU A 115 -9.87 -2.71 -26.19
CA GLU A 115 -9.81 -3.84 -25.24
C GLU A 115 -10.52 -3.51 -23.90
N LEU A 116 -10.34 -2.29 -23.38
CA LEU A 116 -10.98 -1.82 -22.15
C LEU A 116 -12.50 -1.62 -22.30
N LEU A 117 -12.96 -1.26 -23.50
CA LEU A 117 -14.38 -1.18 -23.83
C LEU A 117 -15.02 -2.57 -23.86
N GLU A 118 -14.40 -3.52 -24.55
CA GLU A 118 -14.89 -4.91 -24.65
C GLU A 118 -14.93 -5.61 -23.28
N SER A 119 -13.88 -5.40 -22.48
CA SER A 119 -13.79 -5.95 -21.11
C SER A 119 -14.63 -5.21 -20.07
N HIS A 120 -15.37 -4.17 -20.45
CA HIS A 120 -16.17 -3.31 -19.56
C HIS A 120 -15.37 -2.61 -18.44
N ARG A 121 -14.04 -2.64 -18.51
CA ARG A 121 -13.12 -2.04 -17.53
C ARG A 121 -13.04 -0.52 -17.61
N LEU A 122 -13.47 0.06 -18.73
CA LEU A 122 -13.51 1.52 -18.89
C LEU A 122 -14.40 2.21 -17.83
N SER A 123 -15.47 1.55 -17.42
CA SER A 123 -16.34 2.05 -16.34
C SER A 123 -15.62 2.17 -15.00
N HIS A 124 -14.70 1.25 -14.71
CA HIS A 124 -13.90 1.23 -13.50
C HIS A 124 -12.85 2.36 -13.51
N ILE A 125 -12.15 2.57 -14.64
CA ILE A 125 -11.18 3.67 -14.78
C ILE A 125 -11.84 5.03 -14.54
N ARG A 126 -13.05 5.22 -15.07
CA ARG A 126 -13.84 6.44 -14.83
C ARG A 126 -14.18 6.64 -13.37
N PHE A 127 -14.55 5.55 -12.69
CA PHE A 127 -14.86 5.58 -11.27
C PHE A 127 -13.61 5.96 -10.45
N GLU A 128 -12.47 5.32 -10.71
CA GLU A 128 -11.19 5.63 -10.04
C GLU A 128 -10.76 7.09 -10.26
N LEU A 129 -10.86 7.59 -11.50
CA LEU A 129 -10.54 8.98 -11.83
C LEU A 129 -11.43 9.96 -11.07
N ARG A 130 -12.72 9.67 -10.95
CA ARG A 130 -13.65 10.51 -10.18
C ARG A 130 -13.28 10.53 -8.70
N GLN A 131 -12.94 9.38 -8.13
CA GLN A 131 -12.53 9.28 -6.73
C GLN A 131 -11.25 10.06 -6.47
N LYS A 132 -10.25 9.92 -7.35
CA LYS A 132 -9.00 10.68 -7.27
C LYS A 132 -9.26 12.19 -7.29
N LYS A 133 -10.10 12.67 -8.20
CA LYS A 133 -10.47 14.09 -8.27
C LYS A 133 -11.22 14.56 -7.02
N ALA A 134 -12.10 13.74 -6.46
CA ALA A 134 -12.80 14.04 -5.22
C ALA A 134 -11.82 14.14 -4.04
N LEU A 135 -10.86 13.24 -3.94
CA LEU A 135 -9.82 13.30 -2.92
C LEU A 135 -8.92 14.53 -3.10
N ASP A 136 -8.48 14.83 -4.32
CA ASP A 136 -7.67 16.01 -4.61
C ASP A 136 -8.42 17.32 -4.28
N PHE A 137 -9.72 17.36 -4.52
CA PHE A 137 -10.57 18.47 -4.09
C PHE A 137 -10.60 18.59 -2.56
N LEU A 138 -10.79 17.48 -1.85
CA LEU A 138 -10.82 17.48 -0.39
C LEU A 138 -9.49 17.92 0.21
N VAL A 139 -8.35 17.48 -0.33
CA VAL A 139 -7.02 17.91 0.11
C VAL A 139 -6.84 19.42 -0.08
N LYS A 140 -7.26 19.97 -1.22
CA LYS A 140 -7.16 21.42 -1.49
C LYS A 140 -8.04 22.28 -0.60
N HIS A 141 -9.19 21.76 -0.17
CA HIS A 141 -10.14 22.47 0.69
C HIS A 141 -10.03 22.08 2.18
N ALA A 142 -9.14 21.14 2.53
CA ALA A 142 -8.88 20.76 3.90
C ALA A 142 -8.19 21.90 4.65
N LYS A 143 -8.65 22.17 5.87
CA LYS A 143 -7.94 23.08 6.79
C LYS A 143 -6.78 22.31 7.41
N ILE A 144 -5.62 22.39 6.77
CA ILE A 144 -4.38 21.78 7.25
C ILE A 144 -3.84 22.64 8.39
N LYS A 145 -3.67 22.03 9.57
CA LYS A 145 -2.89 22.62 10.66
C LYS A 145 -1.55 21.92 10.67
N GLU A 146 -0.52 22.58 10.17
CA GLU A 146 0.85 22.09 10.29
C GLU A 146 1.23 22.17 11.77
N VAL A 147 1.42 21.01 12.38
CA VAL A 147 1.99 20.91 13.72
C VAL A 147 3.46 20.66 13.50
N GLU A 148 4.29 21.68 13.74
CA GLU A 148 5.73 21.47 13.90
C GLU A 148 5.92 20.50 15.07
N ILE A 149 6.32 19.27 14.76
CA ILE A 149 6.80 18.34 15.77
C ILE A 149 8.16 18.90 16.18
N LEU A 150 8.16 19.71 17.25
CA LEU A 150 9.37 19.94 18.03
C LEU A 150 9.80 18.57 18.53
N LEU A 151 10.80 17.99 17.86
CA LEU A 151 11.60 16.91 18.41
C LEU A 151 12.04 17.40 19.78
N SER A 152 11.39 16.87 20.83
CA SER A 152 11.75 17.21 22.20
C SER A 152 13.19 16.74 22.37
N GLU A 153 14.01 17.66 22.86
CA GLU A 153 15.42 17.47 23.12
C GLU A 153 15.66 16.16 23.89
N PRO A 154 16.81 15.49 23.65
CA PRO A 154 17.10 14.18 24.23
C PRO A 154 16.83 14.19 25.75
N TYR A 155 16.13 13.16 26.22
CA TYR A 155 15.88 12.91 27.63
C TYR A 155 17.22 12.93 28.40
N GLU A 156 17.50 14.00 29.13
CA GLU A 156 18.55 14.02 30.13
C GLU A 156 18.09 13.16 31.33
N CYS A 157 18.85 12.12 31.69
CA CYS A 157 18.62 11.37 32.94
C CYS A 157 18.74 12.35 34.10
N GLY A 158 17.66 12.57 34.85
CA GLY A 158 17.70 13.39 36.05
C GLY A 158 18.67 12.80 37.10
N PRO A 159 19.16 13.61 38.05
CA PRO A 159 20.27 13.26 38.95
C PRO A 159 19.98 12.14 39.99
N GLU A 160 18.87 11.41 39.90
CA GLU A 160 18.48 10.33 40.81
C GLU A 160 18.57 8.92 40.17
N CYS A 161 19.15 8.79 38.97
CA CYS A 161 19.45 7.50 38.36
C CYS A 161 20.68 6.85 39.07
N GLU A 162 20.54 6.21 40.23
CA GLU A 162 21.60 5.34 40.83
C GLU A 162 21.70 4.00 40.07
N HIS A 163 22.01 4.07 38.77
CA HIS A 163 22.32 2.89 37.96
C HIS A 163 23.56 3.23 37.11
N ASP A 164 24.61 2.42 37.21
CA ASP A 164 25.81 2.53 36.35
C ASP A 164 25.42 2.25 34.89
N HIS A 165 25.18 3.32 34.12
CA HIS A 165 25.07 3.24 32.67
C HIS A 165 26.45 3.42 32.05
N HIS A 166 27.05 2.31 31.62
CA HIS A 166 28.10 2.32 30.59
C HIS A 166 27.47 2.89 29.32
N HIS A 167 27.67 4.19 29.08
CA HIS A 167 27.35 4.82 27.81
C HIS A 167 28.55 4.60 26.88
N GLU A 168 28.62 3.42 26.24
CA GLU A 168 29.33 3.34 24.97
C GLU A 168 28.45 4.01 23.92
N GLU A 169 28.87 5.19 23.49
CA GLU A 169 28.27 5.85 22.34
C GLU A 169 28.62 5.07 21.07
N GLU A 170 27.69 4.24 20.59
CA GLU A 170 27.67 3.87 19.19
C GLU A 170 26.39 4.42 18.55
N HIS A 171 26.55 5.59 17.93
CA HIS A 171 25.69 6.01 16.83
C HIS A 171 25.91 5.06 15.64
N PRO A 172 24.88 4.41 15.06
CA PRO A 172 25.00 3.92 13.70
C PRO A 172 24.77 5.09 12.76
N SER A 173 25.88 5.72 12.33
CA SER A 173 25.89 6.57 11.15
C SER A 173 25.59 5.75 9.90
N SER A 174 24.73 6.28 9.05
CA SER A 174 24.64 5.89 7.64
C SER A 174 26.00 5.91 6.95
N GLY A 175 26.38 4.84 6.24
CA GLY A 175 27.41 4.92 5.20
C GLY A 175 28.19 3.63 4.94
N SER A 176 27.78 2.90 3.90
CA SER A 176 28.61 2.17 2.94
C SER A 176 29.72 1.22 3.41
N GLY A 177 29.59 -0.04 2.98
CA GLY A 177 30.73 -0.79 2.42
C GLY A 177 31.22 -1.97 3.24
N GLU A 178 31.00 -3.14 2.65
CA GLU A 178 31.83 -4.36 2.77
C GLU A 178 31.64 -5.26 4.01
N GLU A 179 31.68 -6.56 3.72
CA GLU A 179 31.73 -7.70 4.64
C GLU A 179 30.42 -8.17 5.33
N GLU A 180 29.58 -8.88 4.57
CA GLU A 180 29.00 -10.13 5.07
C GLU A 180 28.84 -11.17 3.94
N ALA A 181 29.95 -11.39 3.23
CA ALA A 181 30.24 -12.69 2.65
C ALA A 181 30.81 -13.58 3.75
N LYS A 182 29.96 -14.14 4.63
CA LYS A 182 30.34 -15.22 5.58
C LYS A 182 29.17 -15.88 6.31
N GLU A 183 28.08 -16.17 5.60
CA GLU A 183 27.18 -17.28 5.99
C GLU A 183 26.72 -18.09 4.77
N GLU A 184 27.64 -18.26 3.81
CA GLU A 184 27.49 -19.12 2.64
C GLU A 184 28.58 -20.23 2.61
N GLU A 185 29.06 -20.66 3.78
CA GLU A 185 30.12 -21.68 3.90
C GLU A 185 29.83 -22.74 5.00
N LYS A 186 28.55 -23.08 5.21
CA LYS A 186 28.19 -24.29 5.98
C LYS A 186 27.03 -25.11 5.40
N ARG A 187 26.72 -24.94 4.12
CA ARG A 187 25.73 -25.79 3.43
C ARG A 187 26.14 -26.34 2.06
N THR A 188 27.33 -25.99 1.58
CA THR A 188 27.91 -26.48 0.32
C THR A 188 28.87 -27.66 0.49
N GLU A 189 28.89 -28.32 1.66
CA GLU A 189 29.65 -29.58 1.89
C GLU A 189 28.76 -30.82 2.06
N LYS A 190 27.47 -30.76 1.70
CA LYS A 190 26.57 -31.93 1.77
C LYS A 190 25.79 -32.25 0.48
N VAL A 191 26.21 -31.71 -0.66
CA VAL A 191 25.60 -32.01 -1.97
C VAL A 191 26.51 -32.81 -2.91
N GLU A 192 27.82 -32.95 -2.62
CA GLU A 192 28.75 -33.76 -3.45
C GLU A 192 28.97 -35.22 -3.00
N ALA A 193 28.17 -35.75 -2.05
CA ALA A 193 28.33 -37.13 -1.56
C ALA A 193 27.20 -38.11 -1.94
N LYS A 194 26.36 -37.80 -2.94
CA LYS A 194 25.34 -38.76 -3.46
C LYS A 194 25.15 -38.72 -4.98
N GLN A 195 26.17 -38.32 -5.74
CA GLN A 195 26.32 -38.70 -7.16
C GLN A 195 27.31 -39.86 -7.29
N ASP A 196 27.15 -40.91 -6.49
CA ASP A 196 27.78 -42.22 -6.73
C ASP A 196 27.00 -43.26 -5.89
N GLU A 197 25.81 -43.64 -6.35
CA GLU A 197 25.10 -44.89 -5.98
C GLU A 197 23.75 -44.98 -6.71
N SER A 198 23.79 -45.11 -8.04
CA SER A 198 22.85 -45.92 -8.83
C SER A 198 23.27 -45.84 -10.29
N LYS A 199 24.37 -46.54 -10.55
CA LYS A 199 24.53 -47.30 -11.79
C LYS A 199 23.78 -48.62 -11.63
#